data_AF-K1R750-F1
#
_entry.id   AF-K1R750-F1
#
_cell.length_a   1.000
_cell.length_b   1.000
_cell.length_c   1.000
_cell.angle_alpha   90.00
_cell.angle_beta   90.00
_cell.angle_gamma   90.00
#
_symmetry.space_group_name_H-M   'P 1'
#
loop_
_entity.id
_entity.type
_entity.pdbx_description
1 polymer ?
#
loop_
_entity_poly.entity_id
_entity_poly.type
_entity_poly.pdbx_seq_one_letter_code
_entity_poly.pdbx_strand_id
1 'polypeptide(L)'
;NDIPLYGLESLDPIKDFEFIGFTLQYELCYTNILSMLDLAGVPVFAKDRKDLFPIVMGGGPCVCNAEPIADFFDLFVLGEGEEVNLKMMQLAEKFKKNGGTKQEYLEQAAQIEGIYVPSLYDISYNEDGTVKAITPKNNAPAKVRKQIIDDFDKVYTPDSFVVPYT
;
A
#
# COMPACT_ATOMS: atom_id res chain seq x y z
N ASN A 1 26.09 11.41 9.51
CA ASN A 1 25.66 12.24 8.36
C ASN A 1 24.19 11.97 8.17
N ASP A 2 23.32 12.79 8.76
CA ASP A 2 21.87 12.62 8.78
C ASP A 2 21.24 12.92 7.40
N ILE A 3 21.71 12.22 6.37
CA ILE A 3 21.20 12.33 5.00
C ILE A 3 20.03 11.35 4.90
N PRO A 4 18.79 11.82 4.72
CA PRO A 4 17.63 10.93 4.59
C PRO A 4 17.71 10.14 3.28
N LEU A 5 17.10 8.96 3.23
CA LEU A 5 16.86 8.27 1.97
C LEU A 5 16.06 9.21 1.04
N TYR A 6 16.49 9.35 -0.23
CA TYR A 6 15.90 10.27 -1.19
C TYR A 6 15.59 9.60 -2.54
N GLY A 7 14.67 10.18 -3.30
CA GLY A 7 14.34 9.76 -4.65
C GLY A 7 15.49 10.02 -5.63
N LEU A 8 15.77 9.07 -6.53
CA LEU A 8 16.91 9.17 -7.44
C LEU A 8 16.76 10.35 -8.43
N GLU A 9 15.53 10.61 -8.85
CA GLU A 9 15.20 11.61 -9.87
C GLU A 9 15.20 13.04 -9.33
N SER A 10 14.62 13.27 -8.16
CA SER A 10 14.42 14.61 -7.61
C SER A 10 15.35 14.97 -6.45
N LEU A 11 16.00 13.97 -5.84
CA LEU A 11 16.74 14.09 -4.58
C LEU A 11 15.87 14.53 -3.38
N ASP A 12 14.54 14.51 -3.53
CA ASP A 12 13.61 14.79 -2.42
C ASP A 12 13.63 13.63 -1.41
N PRO A 13 13.54 13.92 -0.10
CA PRO A 13 13.42 12.89 0.92
C PRO A 13 12.21 11.99 0.70
N ILE A 14 12.38 10.67 0.82
CA ILE A 14 11.32 9.68 0.61
C ILE A 14 10.09 9.92 1.51
N LYS A 15 10.30 10.42 2.73
CA LYS A 15 9.22 10.75 3.68
C LYS A 15 8.28 11.86 3.22
N ASP A 16 8.68 12.69 2.25
CA ASP A 16 7.90 13.83 1.78
C ASP A 16 6.97 13.46 0.60
N PHE A 17 7.05 12.21 0.12
CA PHE A 17 6.15 11.69 -0.91
C PHE A 17 4.78 11.30 -0.33
N GLU A 18 3.75 11.32 -1.17
CA GLU A 18 2.41 10.89 -0.77
C GLU A 18 2.30 9.36 -0.66
N PHE A 19 3.05 8.64 -1.51
CA PHE A 19 3.04 7.18 -1.57
C PHE A 19 4.46 6.63 -1.60
N ILE A 20 4.67 5.55 -0.86
CA ILE A 20 5.88 4.74 -0.90
C ILE A 20 5.46 3.34 -1.29
N GLY A 21 5.75 2.94 -2.54
CA GLY A 21 5.37 1.64 -3.09
C GLY A 21 6.54 0.66 -3.10
N PHE A 22 6.31 -0.54 -2.58
CA PHE A 22 7.25 -1.66 -2.70
C PHE A 22 6.65 -2.77 -3.57
N THR A 23 7.47 -3.39 -4.41
CA THR A 23 7.13 -4.64 -5.09
C THR A 23 7.73 -5.82 -4.33
N LEU A 24 6.86 -6.74 -3.89
CA LEU A 24 7.19 -7.88 -3.06
C LEU A 24 7.36 -9.11 -3.94
N GLN A 25 8.58 -9.26 -4.44
CA GLN A 25 8.93 -10.34 -5.37
C GLN A 25 9.26 -11.66 -4.65
N TYR A 26 9.83 -11.57 -3.45
CA TYR A 26 10.27 -12.72 -2.65
C TYR A 26 10.36 -12.35 -1.17
N GLU A 27 10.16 -13.31 -0.28
CA GLU A 27 10.11 -13.10 1.16
C GLU A 27 11.44 -12.61 1.75
N LEU A 28 12.56 -12.94 1.09
CA LEU A 28 13.90 -12.54 1.52
C LEU A 28 14.15 -11.02 1.40
N CYS A 29 13.31 -10.26 0.68
CA CYS A 29 13.47 -8.79 0.59
C CYS A 29 12.79 -8.02 1.72
N TYR A 30 11.99 -8.67 2.57
CA TYR A 30 11.14 -7.96 3.54
C TYR A 30 11.96 -7.12 4.52
N THR A 31 13.09 -7.62 5.00
CA THR A 31 13.97 -6.86 5.89
C THR A 31 14.55 -5.61 5.23
N ASN A 32 14.78 -5.63 3.92
CA ASN A 32 15.27 -4.46 3.19
C ASN A 32 14.22 -3.35 3.14
N ILE A 33 12.95 -3.72 3.01
CA ILE A 33 11.83 -2.78 3.05
C ILE A 33 11.81 -2.04 4.40
N LEU A 34 11.95 -2.78 5.50
CA LEU A 34 11.96 -2.19 6.85
C LEU A 34 13.16 -1.26 7.03
N SER A 35 14.34 -1.67 6.56
CA SER A 35 15.54 -0.82 6.56
C SER A 35 15.37 0.45 5.73
N MET A 36 14.70 0.37 4.58
CA MET A 36 14.43 1.55 3.74
C MET A 36 13.48 2.54 4.43
N LEU A 37 12.45 2.06 5.13
CA LEU A 37 11.56 2.92 5.91
C LEU A 37 12.30 3.63 7.04
N ASP A 38 13.13 2.88 7.78
CA ASP A 38 13.97 3.42 8.86
C ASP A 38 14.94 4.49 8.35
N LEU A 39 15.65 4.21 7.25
CA LEU A 39 16.56 5.16 6.59
C LEU A 39 15.85 6.39 6.01
N ALA A 40 14.59 6.25 5.61
CA ALA A 40 13.76 7.37 5.15
C ALA A 40 13.24 8.23 6.32
N GLY A 41 13.37 7.78 7.57
CA GLY A 41 12.73 8.41 8.73
C GLY A 41 11.21 8.23 8.75
N VAL A 42 10.70 7.20 8.07
CA VAL A 42 9.28 6.84 8.06
C VAL A 42 9.05 5.76 9.13
N PRO A 43 8.09 5.91 10.06
CA PRO A 43 7.84 4.90 11.07
C PRO A 43 7.60 3.51 10.45
N VAL A 44 8.36 2.52 10.93
CA VAL A 44 8.37 1.17 10.35
C VAL A 44 7.01 0.49 10.49
N PHE A 45 6.40 0.57 11.68
CA PHE A 45 5.06 0.02 11.90
C PHE A 45 3.98 0.97 11.38
N ALA A 46 2.99 0.40 10.67
CA ALA A 46 1.86 1.14 10.12
C ALA A 46 1.06 1.88 11.19
N LYS A 47 0.89 1.25 12.37
CA LYS A 47 0.16 1.85 13.50
C LYS A 47 0.78 3.16 14.01
N ASP A 48 2.06 3.39 13.76
CA ASP A 48 2.79 4.58 14.24
C ASP A 48 2.75 5.73 13.21
N ARG A 49 2.33 5.45 11.96
CA ARG A 49 2.10 6.46 10.91
C ARG A 49 0.70 7.05 11.02
N LYS A 50 0.58 8.18 11.73
CA LYS A 50 -0.71 8.83 12.05
C LYS A 50 -1.22 9.78 10.96
N ASP A 51 -0.32 10.47 10.29
CA ASP A 51 -0.66 11.41 9.22
C ASP A 51 -1.16 10.67 7.98
N LEU A 52 -1.97 11.35 7.17
CA LEU A 52 -2.50 10.77 5.92
C LEU A 52 -1.39 10.33 4.97
N PHE A 53 -0.28 11.07 4.91
CA PHE A 53 0.85 10.79 4.02
C PHE A 53 2.18 10.75 4.80
N PRO A 54 3.17 9.93 4.37
CA PRO A 54 3.10 8.97 3.27
C PRO A 54 2.21 7.75 3.58
N ILE A 55 1.55 7.22 2.54
CA ILE A 55 0.94 5.89 2.55
C ILE A 55 1.98 4.88 2.07
N VAL A 56 2.30 3.88 2.89
CA VAL A 56 3.18 2.78 2.54
C VAL A 56 2.37 1.63 1.96
N MET A 57 2.61 1.29 0.70
CA MET A 57 1.86 0.27 -0.03
C MET A 57 2.73 -0.84 -0.60
N GLY A 58 2.18 -2.05 -0.66
CA GLY A 58 2.84 -3.22 -1.24
C GLY A 58 2.10 -3.79 -2.44
N GLY A 59 2.81 -4.24 -3.47
CA GLY A 59 2.26 -5.00 -4.60
C GLY A 59 3.16 -6.18 -4.98
N GLY A 60 2.87 -6.86 -6.08
CA GLY A 60 3.67 -8.00 -6.56
C GLY A 60 3.20 -9.37 -6.05
N PRO A 61 3.85 -10.47 -6.45
CA PRO A 61 3.29 -11.82 -6.28
C PRO A 61 3.09 -12.23 -4.81
N CYS A 62 3.98 -11.81 -3.90
CA CYS A 62 3.90 -12.23 -2.50
C CYS A 62 2.74 -11.58 -1.72
N VAL A 63 2.08 -10.54 -2.24
CA VAL A 63 0.97 -9.89 -1.52
C VAL A 63 -0.27 -10.79 -1.37
N CYS A 64 -0.35 -11.90 -2.12
CA CYS A 64 -1.35 -12.93 -1.87
C CYS A 64 -1.25 -13.57 -0.48
N ASN A 65 -0.08 -13.46 0.17
CA ASN A 65 0.19 -13.92 1.54
C ASN A 65 0.78 -12.78 2.36
N ALA A 66 0.10 -11.63 2.42
CA ALA A 66 0.62 -10.40 3.03
C ALA A 66 0.72 -10.42 4.56
N GLU A 67 0.00 -11.31 5.25
CA GLU A 67 -0.07 -11.35 6.72
C GLU A 67 1.26 -11.35 7.48
N PRO A 68 2.33 -12.04 7.04
CA PRO A 68 3.62 -12.03 7.72
C PRO A 68 4.28 -10.65 7.86
N ILE A 69 3.85 -9.68 7.06
CA ILE A 69 4.40 -8.31 7.00
C ILE A 69 3.32 -7.22 7.10
N ALA A 70 2.07 -7.62 7.35
CA ALA A 70 0.92 -6.73 7.33
C ALA A 70 1.07 -5.53 8.29
N ASP A 71 1.70 -5.74 9.44
CA ASP A 71 1.93 -4.70 10.45
C ASP A 71 2.78 -3.52 9.98
N PHE A 72 3.50 -3.67 8.86
CA PHE A 72 4.42 -2.67 8.32
C PHE A 72 3.85 -1.87 7.15
N PHE A 73 2.71 -2.28 6.59
CA PHE A 73 2.10 -1.67 5.41
C PHE A 73 0.74 -1.06 5.75
N ASP A 74 0.42 0.06 5.10
CA ASP A 74 -0.89 0.69 5.25
C ASP A 74 -1.94 0.00 4.36
N LEU A 75 -1.53 -0.43 3.15
CA LEU A 75 -2.36 -1.21 2.25
C LEU A 75 -1.53 -2.08 1.29
N PHE A 76 -2.18 -3.06 0.68
CA PHE A 76 -1.64 -3.88 -0.39
C PHE A 76 -2.53 -3.80 -1.63
N VAL A 77 -1.91 -3.88 -2.80
CA VAL A 77 -2.58 -4.01 -4.10
C VAL A 77 -2.41 -5.45 -4.57
N LEU A 78 -3.53 -6.18 -4.59
CA LEU A 78 -3.66 -7.55 -5.06
C LEU A 78 -4.07 -7.57 -6.53
N GLY A 79 -3.23 -8.19 -7.36
CA GLY A 79 -3.49 -8.32 -8.79
C GLY A 79 -2.90 -7.17 -9.61
N GLU A 80 -3.62 -6.79 -10.66
CA GLU A 80 -3.15 -5.81 -11.66
C GLU A 80 -3.40 -4.37 -11.21
N GLY A 81 -2.34 -3.56 -11.24
CA GLY A 81 -2.32 -2.23 -10.64
C GLY A 81 -2.78 -1.12 -11.60
N GLU A 82 -2.94 -1.41 -12.88
CA GLU A 82 -3.18 -0.43 -13.94
C GLU A 82 -4.45 0.38 -13.68
N GLU A 83 -5.54 -0.28 -13.24
CA GLU A 83 -6.76 0.41 -12.82
C GLU A 83 -6.75 0.81 -11.34
N VAL A 84 -6.24 -0.08 -10.47
CA VAL A 84 -6.32 0.09 -9.01
C VAL A 84 -5.52 1.31 -8.57
N ASN A 85 -4.32 1.50 -9.11
CA ASN A 85 -3.45 2.63 -8.78
C ASN A 85 -4.10 3.96 -9.18
N LEU A 86 -4.74 4.05 -10.35
CA LEU A 86 -5.44 5.26 -10.77
C LEU A 86 -6.59 5.61 -9.83
N LYS A 87 -7.43 4.63 -9.48
CA LYS A 87 -8.55 4.82 -8.52
C LYS A 87 -8.04 5.25 -7.15
N MET A 88 -6.96 4.65 -6.68
CA MET A 88 -6.30 4.96 -5.41
C MET A 88 -5.72 6.39 -5.38
N MET A 89 -5.01 6.79 -6.45
CA MET A 89 -4.42 8.12 -6.58
C MET A 89 -5.50 9.21 -6.66
N GLN A 90 -6.58 8.96 -7.42
CA GLN A 90 -7.73 9.87 -7.48
C GLN A 90 -8.41 10.02 -6.12
N LEU A 91 -8.52 8.94 -5.34
CA LEU A 91 -9.03 8.99 -3.97
C LEU A 91 -8.11 9.84 -3.08
N ALA A 92 -6.80 9.67 -3.18
CA ALA A 92 -5.81 10.42 -2.40
C ALA A 92 -5.85 11.92 -2.73
N GLU A 93 -5.97 12.27 -4.01
CA GLU A 93 -6.10 13.65 -4.46
C GLU A 93 -7.35 14.32 -3.86
N LYS A 94 -8.48 13.59 -3.79
CA LYS A 94 -9.70 14.09 -3.14
C LYS A 94 -9.49 14.38 -1.66
N PHE A 95 -8.84 13.47 -0.93
CA PHE A 95 -8.52 13.65 0.49
C PHE A 95 -7.53 14.79 0.74
N LYS A 96 -6.54 14.95 -0.15
CA LYS A 96 -5.60 16.08 -0.08
C LYS A 96 -6.30 17.43 -0.25
N LYS A 97 -7.27 17.52 -1.18
CA LYS A 97 -8.02 18.76 -1.45
C LYS A 97 -9.08 19.08 -0.40
N ASN A 98 -9.81 18.07 0.05
CA ASN A 98 -10.97 18.25 0.93
C ASN A 98 -10.65 18.03 2.42
N GLY A 99 -9.43 17.57 2.72
CA GLY A 99 -9.08 17.06 4.04
C GLY A 99 -9.64 15.66 4.28
N GLY A 100 -9.35 15.14 5.47
CA GLY A 100 -9.73 13.81 5.92
C GLY A 100 -8.59 13.13 6.69
N THR A 101 -8.94 12.09 7.42
CA THR A 101 -8.00 11.30 8.20
C THR A 101 -7.46 10.12 7.39
N LYS A 102 -6.31 9.59 7.79
CA LYS A 102 -5.77 8.34 7.23
C LYS A 102 -6.77 7.19 7.32
N GLN A 103 -7.48 7.09 8.45
CA GLN A 103 -8.44 6.03 8.68
C GLN A 103 -9.61 6.07 7.67
N GLU A 104 -10.18 7.25 7.45
CA GLU A 104 -11.25 7.44 6.45
C GLU A 104 -10.76 7.15 5.03
N TYR A 105 -9.52 7.51 4.71
CA TYR A 105 -8.91 7.18 3.42
C TYR A 105 -8.78 5.68 3.23
N LEU A 106 -8.23 4.97 4.24
CA LEU A 106 -8.03 3.53 4.19
C LEU A 106 -9.36 2.76 4.12
N GLU A 107 -10.40 3.21 4.82
CA GLU A 107 -11.75 2.63 4.75
C GLU A 107 -12.36 2.76 3.34
N GLN A 108 -12.20 3.92 2.70
CA GLN A 108 -12.66 4.12 1.32
C GLN A 108 -11.79 3.38 0.30
N ALA A 109 -10.48 3.32 0.52
CA ALA A 109 -9.56 2.56 -0.33
C ALA A 109 -9.88 1.07 -0.31
N ALA A 110 -10.24 0.51 0.85
CA ALA A 110 -10.64 -0.90 0.98
C ALA A 110 -11.91 -1.27 0.19
N GLN A 111 -12.68 -0.29 -0.31
CA GLN A 111 -13.83 -0.54 -1.18
C GLN A 111 -13.43 -0.69 -2.66
N ILE A 112 -12.18 -0.36 -3.01
CA ILE A 112 -11.64 -0.55 -4.35
C ILE A 112 -11.22 -2.02 -4.48
N GLU A 113 -11.74 -2.72 -5.50
CA GLU A 113 -11.33 -4.09 -5.79
C GLU A 113 -9.80 -4.17 -6.01
N GLY A 114 -9.18 -5.22 -5.48
CA GLY A 114 -7.72 -5.35 -5.44
C GLY A 114 -7.06 -4.72 -4.20
N ILE A 115 -7.71 -3.84 -3.42
CA ILE A 115 -7.07 -3.24 -2.24
C ILE A 115 -7.34 -4.07 -0.98
N TYR A 116 -6.26 -4.47 -0.32
CA TYR A 116 -6.29 -5.06 1.02
C TYR A 116 -5.72 -4.08 2.05
N VAL A 117 -6.47 -3.75 3.10
CA VAL A 117 -6.02 -2.89 4.20
C VAL A 117 -5.96 -3.70 5.49
N PRO A 118 -4.79 -4.07 5.99
CA PRO A 118 -4.69 -5.00 7.12
C PRO A 118 -5.33 -4.50 8.42
N SER A 119 -5.23 -3.20 8.70
CA SER A 119 -5.76 -2.61 9.94
C SER A 119 -7.29 -2.75 10.08
N LEU A 120 -8.00 -3.02 8.99
CA LEU A 120 -9.44 -3.22 8.96
C LEU A 120 -9.88 -4.66 9.24
N TYR A 121 -8.97 -5.55 9.66
CA TYR A 121 -9.31 -6.94 9.98
C TYR A 121 -8.78 -7.29 11.37
N ASP A 122 -9.62 -7.96 12.17
CA ASP A 122 -9.21 -8.55 13.44
C ASP A 122 -9.06 -10.06 13.27
N ILE A 123 -7.90 -10.58 13.68
CA ILE A 123 -7.60 -12.01 13.63
C ILE A 123 -7.69 -12.56 15.05
N SER A 124 -8.57 -13.53 15.25
CA SER A 124 -8.65 -14.32 16.47
C SER A 124 -8.00 -15.68 16.26
N TYR A 125 -7.37 -16.21 17.30
CA TYR A 125 -6.65 -17.47 17.26
C TYR A 125 -7.26 -18.48 18.22
N ASN A 126 -7.12 -19.77 17.90
CA ASN A 126 -7.43 -20.88 18.79
C ASN A 126 -6.30 -21.05 19.83
N GLU A 127 -6.53 -21.87 20.85
CA GLU A 127 -5.52 -22.16 21.89
C GLU A 127 -4.25 -22.83 21.33
N ASP A 128 -4.36 -23.52 20.19
CA ASP A 128 -3.24 -24.15 19.48
C ASP A 128 -2.48 -23.19 18.54
N GLY A 129 -2.85 -21.91 18.51
CA GLY A 129 -2.23 -20.88 17.67
C GLY A 129 -2.71 -20.85 16.22
N THR A 130 -3.66 -21.70 15.82
CA THR A 130 -4.27 -21.62 14.48
C THR A 130 -5.25 -20.47 14.38
N VAL A 131 -5.46 -19.93 13.17
CA VAL A 131 -6.44 -18.87 12.93
C VAL A 131 -7.84 -19.42 13.17
N LYS A 132 -8.57 -18.80 14.11
CA LYS A 132 -9.96 -19.13 14.44
C LYS A 132 -10.93 -18.40 13.52
N ALA A 133 -10.76 -17.09 13.38
CA ALA A 133 -11.59 -16.25 12.53
C ALA A 133 -10.87 -14.96 12.16
N ILE A 134 -11.15 -14.48 10.94
CA ILE A 134 -10.76 -13.17 10.44
C ILE A 134 -12.03 -12.35 10.30
N THR A 135 -12.14 -11.26 11.06
CA THR A 135 -13.36 -10.44 11.14
C THR A 135 -13.10 -9.08 10.53
N PRO A 136 -13.79 -8.70 9.44
CA PRO A 136 -13.67 -7.36 8.89
C PRO A 136 -14.29 -6.31 9.82
N LYS A 137 -13.70 -5.13 9.86
CA LYS A 137 -14.16 -3.93 10.56
C LYS A 137 -14.55 -2.85 9.57
N ASN A 138 -15.32 -1.87 10.02
CA ASN A 138 -15.58 -0.61 9.31
C ASN A 138 -16.00 -0.81 7.84
N ASN A 139 -16.87 -1.80 7.61
CA ASN A 139 -17.39 -2.18 6.29
C ASN A 139 -16.33 -2.66 5.27
N ALA A 140 -15.15 -3.10 5.74
CA ALA A 140 -14.20 -3.78 4.88
C ALA A 140 -14.80 -5.07 4.29
N PRO A 141 -14.44 -5.45 3.05
CA PRO A 141 -14.97 -6.65 2.43
C PRO A 141 -14.53 -7.91 3.17
N ALA A 142 -15.46 -8.83 3.44
CA ALA A 142 -15.12 -10.10 4.12
C ALA A 142 -14.12 -10.98 3.33
N LYS A 143 -14.05 -10.80 2.01
CA LYS A 143 -13.06 -11.41 1.12
C LYS A 143 -12.57 -10.37 0.13
N VAL A 144 -11.28 -10.09 0.16
CA VAL A 144 -10.63 -9.25 -0.84
C VAL A 144 -10.43 -10.05 -2.12
N ARG A 145 -10.85 -9.49 -3.25
CA ARG A 145 -10.59 -10.06 -4.57
C ARG A 145 -9.40 -9.35 -5.19
N LYS A 146 -8.51 -10.12 -5.82
CA LYS A 146 -7.46 -9.55 -6.66
C LYS A 146 -8.10 -8.91 -7.89
N GLN A 147 -7.58 -7.77 -8.32
CA GLN A 147 -7.97 -7.17 -9.59
C GLN A 147 -7.43 -8.04 -10.73
N ILE A 148 -8.29 -8.35 -11.70
CA ILE A 148 -7.93 -9.00 -12.96
C ILE A 148 -8.51 -8.15 -14.07
N ILE A 149 -7.70 -7.84 -15.06
CA ILE A 149 -8.01 -7.12 -16.28
C ILE A 149 -8.30 -8.17 -17.35
N ASP A 150 -9.57 -8.26 -17.72
CA ASP A 150 -10.02 -9.23 -18.72
C ASP A 150 -9.57 -8.84 -20.15
N ASP A 151 -9.42 -7.53 -20.41
CA ASP A 151 -9.11 -6.97 -21.73
C ASP A 151 -8.10 -5.82 -21.62
N PHE A 152 -6.83 -6.15 -21.82
CA PHE A 152 -5.72 -5.20 -21.74
C PHE A 152 -5.76 -4.12 -22.82
N ASP A 153 -6.42 -4.36 -23.97
CA ASP A 153 -6.49 -3.38 -25.07
C ASP A 153 -7.35 -2.16 -24.71
N LYS A 154 -8.18 -2.26 -23.66
CA LYS A 154 -9.05 -1.19 -23.17
C LYS A 154 -8.47 -0.40 -22.00
N VAL A 155 -7.34 -0.85 -21.45
CA VAL A 155 -6.69 -0.18 -20.32
C VAL A 155 -6.06 1.11 -20.82
N TYR A 156 -6.05 2.13 -19.97
CA TYR A 156 -5.31 3.36 -20.27
C TYR A 156 -3.82 3.05 -20.44
N THR A 157 -3.30 3.32 -21.63
CA THR A 157 -1.86 3.30 -21.92
C THR A 157 -1.41 4.71 -22.28
N PRO A 158 -0.40 5.28 -21.61
CA PRO A 158 0.09 6.60 -21.98
C PRO A 158 0.72 6.56 -23.38
N ASP A 159 0.30 7.48 -24.25
CA ASP A 159 0.86 7.61 -25.61
C ASP A 159 2.30 8.14 -25.61
N SER A 160 2.73 8.77 -24.51
CA SER A 160 4.08 9.30 -24.31
C SER A 160 4.68 8.78 -23.00
N PHE A 161 5.87 8.21 -23.08
CA PHE A 161 6.61 7.79 -21.90
C PHE A 161 7.36 8.98 -21.30
N VAL A 162 7.26 9.13 -19.98
CA VAL A 162 8.19 9.97 -19.23
C VAL A 162 9.53 9.24 -19.22
N VAL A 163 10.44 9.65 -20.10
CA VAL A 163 11.83 9.19 -20.09
C VAL A 163 12.67 10.17 -19.26
N PRO A 164 13.71 9.69 -18.55
CA PRO A 164 14.66 10.59 -17.89
C PRO A 164 15.22 11.56 -18.93
N TYR A 165 15.03 12.87 -18.74
CA TYR A 165 15.72 13.88 -19.53
C TYR A 165 17.22 13.80 -19.20
N THR A 166 18.06 13.55 -20.21
CA THR A 166 19.51 13.80 -20.16
C THR A 166 19.80 15.29 -20.27
#